data_AF-A0A7S3AWT3-F1
#
_entry.id   AF-A0A7S3AWT3-F1
#
_cell.length_a   1.000
_cell.length_b   1.000
_cell.length_c   1.000
_cell.angle_alpha   90.00
_cell.angle_beta   90.00
_cell.angle_gamma   90.00
#
_symmetry.space_group_name_H-M   'P 1'
#
loop_
_entity.id
_entity.type
_entity.pdbx_description
1 polymer ?
#
loop_
_entity_poly.entity_id
_entity_poly.type
_entity_poly.pdbx_seq_one_letter_code
_entity_poly.pdbx_strand_id
1 'polypeptide(L)'
;GISIVDGESVSFSAEPEVVFKDPKSSAISVHYSLEVNGGLSWQSASAVNDECMLSQTAKSNLQGGLNGFWAQARSNRCILATEVNSNLHLDSKKRMFRVHRPTLHTSKKPQYIRGANLLQRYSPLRDLALAERLWNAEYEETATSRTQQVHLLCGAVLPVWTALREVQRSSNRRSEASLSV
;
A
#
# COMPACT_ATOMS: atom_id res chain seq x y z
N GLY A 1 -7.21 21.23 -0.70
CA GLY A 1 -6.14 20.41 -1.29
C GLY A 1 -6.54 18.96 -1.15
N ILE A 2 -6.19 18.12 -2.12
CA ILE A 2 -6.39 16.66 -2.04
C ILE A 2 -5.10 16.07 -1.50
N SER A 3 -5.18 15.41 -0.35
CA SER A 3 -4.06 14.66 0.23
C SER A 3 -4.27 13.17 -0.06
N ILE A 4 -3.27 12.53 -0.66
CA ILE A 4 -3.28 11.08 -0.89
C ILE A 4 -2.62 10.43 0.32
N VAL A 5 -3.31 9.45 0.92
CA VAL A 5 -2.78 8.61 2.00
C VAL A 5 -2.47 7.25 1.39
N ASP A 6 -1.18 6.96 1.25
CA ASP A 6 -0.69 5.70 0.68
C ASP A 6 -0.30 4.72 1.79
N GLY A 7 -0.73 3.47 1.65
CA GLY A 7 -0.37 2.37 2.53
C GLY A 7 -0.90 1.05 1.98
N GLU A 8 -0.36 -0.07 2.48
CA GLU A 8 -0.85 -1.42 2.22
C GLU A 8 -2.31 -1.57 2.66
N SER A 9 -2.65 -0.98 3.81
CA SER A 9 -4.02 -0.92 4.30
C SER A 9 -4.26 0.40 5.03
N VAL A 10 -5.46 0.95 4.86
CA VAL A 10 -5.93 2.16 5.56
C VAL A 10 -7.24 1.83 6.23
N SER A 11 -7.34 2.07 7.53
CA SER A 11 -8.55 1.86 8.32
C SER A 11 -8.84 3.05 9.23
N PHE A 12 -10.08 3.21 9.67
CA PHE A 12 -10.42 4.23 10.67
C PHE A 12 -9.98 3.74 12.06
N SER A 13 -9.17 4.53 12.76
CA SER A 13 -8.81 4.23 14.16
C SER A 13 -9.88 4.71 15.14
N ALA A 14 -10.74 5.63 14.72
CA ALA A 14 -11.86 6.14 15.50
C ALA A 14 -13.01 6.59 14.58
N GLU A 15 -14.20 6.78 15.15
CA GLU A 15 -15.31 7.41 14.43
C GLU A 15 -14.95 8.85 14.03
N PRO A 16 -15.41 9.33 12.86
CA PRO A 16 -15.13 10.69 12.43
C PRO A 16 -15.72 11.73 13.38
N GLU A 17 -14.91 12.73 13.76
CA GLU A 17 -15.32 13.78 14.69
C GLU A 17 -15.72 15.06 13.93
N VAL A 18 -16.90 15.61 14.24
CA VAL A 18 -17.31 16.91 13.70
C VAL A 18 -16.65 18.02 14.50
N VAL A 19 -15.68 18.69 13.89
CA VAL A 19 -14.87 19.74 14.53
C VAL A 19 -15.55 21.11 14.43
N PHE A 20 -16.28 21.34 13.34
CA PHE A 20 -16.94 22.62 13.11
C PHE A 20 -18.15 22.46 12.21
N LYS A 21 -19.20 23.24 12.49
CA LYS A 21 -20.37 23.40 11.64
C LYS A 21 -20.55 24.88 11.35
N ASP A 22 -20.46 25.26 10.08
CA ASP A 22 -20.66 26.65 9.67
C ASP A 22 -22.14 27.04 9.86
N PRO A 23 -22.45 28.05 10.70
CA PRO A 23 -23.82 28.47 10.97
C PRO A 23 -24.52 29.07 9.74
N LYS A 24 -23.78 29.56 8.73
CA LYS A 24 -24.36 30.17 7.53
C LYS A 24 -24.60 29.16 6.41
N SER A 25 -23.66 28.26 6.19
CA SER A 25 -23.73 27.29 5.07
C SER A 25 -24.15 25.88 5.49
N SER A 26 -24.24 25.59 6.80
CA SER A 26 -24.36 24.23 7.35
C SER A 26 -23.24 23.28 6.94
N ALA A 27 -22.15 23.78 6.35
CA ALA A 27 -21.02 22.95 5.98
C ALA A 27 -20.32 22.41 7.23
N ILE A 28 -19.83 21.18 7.13
CA ILE A 28 -19.26 20.43 8.26
C ILE A 28 -17.78 20.20 7.98
N SER A 29 -16.93 20.56 8.94
CA SER A 29 -15.54 20.15 8.98
C SER A 29 -15.41 18.91 9.85
N VAL A 30 -14.78 17.87 9.31
CA VAL A 30 -14.66 16.56 9.96
C VAL A 30 -13.20 16.20 10.12
N HIS A 31 -12.83 15.73 11.31
CA HIS A 31 -11.54 15.14 11.61
C HIS A 31 -11.65 13.63 11.51
N TYR A 32 -10.77 13.04 10.70
CA TYR A 32 -10.62 11.60 10.58
C TYR A 32 -9.30 11.18 11.19
N SER A 33 -9.35 10.17 12.05
CA SER A 33 -8.17 9.46 12.55
C SER A 33 -8.07 8.13 11.82
N LEU A 34 -6.98 7.96 11.08
CA LEU A 34 -6.72 6.77 10.27
C LEU A 34 -5.54 6.01 10.83
N GLU A 35 -5.62 4.69 10.79
CA GLU A 35 -4.48 3.79 10.96
C GLU A 35 -4.00 3.34 9.58
N VAL A 36 -2.75 3.63 9.26
CA VAL A 36 -2.14 3.35 7.96
C VAL A 36 -0.97 2.40 8.16
N ASN A 37 -1.05 1.24 7.50
CA ASN A 37 0.03 0.27 7.46
C ASN A 37 0.86 0.51 6.20
N GLY A 38 2.08 1.02 6.35
CA GLY A 38 2.97 1.32 5.21
C GLY A 38 3.95 0.20 4.86
N GLY A 39 3.76 -1.02 5.40
CA GLY A 39 4.57 -2.18 5.03
C GLY A 39 4.20 -2.75 3.66
N LEU A 40 4.76 -3.91 3.30
CA LEU A 40 4.34 -4.69 2.13
C LEU A 40 4.00 -6.10 2.58
N SER A 41 2.73 -6.50 2.48
CA SER A 41 2.30 -7.84 2.88
C SER A 41 2.93 -8.92 1.98
N TRP A 42 2.90 -10.18 2.44
CA TRP A 42 3.33 -11.30 1.60
C TRP A 42 2.50 -11.39 0.32
N GLN A 43 1.18 -11.21 0.42
CA GLN A 43 0.27 -11.29 -0.73
C GLN A 43 0.64 -10.26 -1.80
N SER A 44 0.87 -9.00 -1.38
CA SER A 44 1.29 -7.93 -2.29
C SER A 44 2.70 -8.15 -2.83
N ALA A 45 3.64 -8.62 -2.02
CA ALA A 45 4.98 -8.96 -2.48
C ALA A 45 4.97 -10.11 -3.50
N SER A 46 4.15 -11.14 -3.28
CA SER A 46 3.98 -12.26 -4.20
C SER A 46 3.39 -11.77 -5.53
N ALA A 47 2.36 -10.91 -5.48
CA ALA A 47 1.78 -10.33 -6.69
C ALA A 47 2.80 -9.52 -7.50
N VAL A 48 3.65 -8.73 -6.84
CA VAL A 48 4.75 -7.99 -7.49
C VAL A 48 5.77 -8.95 -8.11
N ASN A 49 6.09 -10.06 -7.43
CA ASN A 49 6.98 -11.08 -7.97
C ASN A 49 6.38 -11.74 -9.23
N ASP A 50 5.10 -12.11 -9.17
CA ASP A 50 4.39 -12.77 -10.27
C ASP A 50 4.27 -11.85 -11.49
N GLU A 51 3.96 -10.57 -11.29
CA GLU A 51 3.93 -9.55 -12.35
C GLU A 51 5.30 -9.44 -13.04
N CYS A 52 6.39 -9.46 -12.25
CA CYS A 52 7.74 -9.43 -12.82
C CYS A 52 8.07 -10.68 -13.63
N MET A 53 7.48 -11.84 -13.30
CA MET A 53 7.68 -13.07 -14.06
C MET A 53 6.91 -13.10 -15.38
N LEU A 54 5.87 -12.27 -15.54
CA LEU A 54 5.16 -12.12 -16.81
C LEU A 54 6.00 -11.37 -17.86
N SER A 55 6.98 -10.58 -17.42
CA SER A 55 7.93 -9.93 -18.32
C SER A 55 8.90 -10.96 -18.91
N GLN A 56 8.77 -11.25 -20.20
CA GLN A 56 9.55 -12.29 -20.93
C GLN A 56 11.08 -12.14 -20.85
N THR A 57 11.59 -10.99 -20.38
CA THR A 57 13.01 -10.69 -20.27
C THR A 57 13.60 -11.01 -18.89
N ALA A 58 12.76 -11.14 -17.86
CA ALA A 58 13.16 -11.34 -16.48
C ALA A 58 13.09 -12.82 -16.09
N LYS A 59 14.22 -13.41 -15.69
CA LYS A 59 14.24 -14.79 -15.15
C LYS A 59 14.09 -14.80 -13.65
N SER A 60 13.25 -15.71 -13.14
CA SER A 60 13.12 -16.04 -11.72
C SER A 60 14.41 -16.64 -11.17
N ASN A 61 14.72 -16.36 -9.90
CA ASN A 61 15.81 -16.99 -9.15
C ASN A 61 15.59 -18.51 -8.94
N LEU A 62 14.34 -18.99 -9.02
CA LEU A 62 13.99 -20.41 -9.08
C LEU A 62 14.56 -21.09 -10.32
N GLN A 63 14.66 -20.33 -11.42
CA GLN A 63 15.18 -20.77 -12.71
C GLN A 63 16.63 -20.31 -12.94
N GLY A 64 17.34 -19.91 -11.88
CA GLY A 64 18.72 -19.42 -11.96
C GLY A 64 18.87 -17.97 -12.44
N GLY A 65 17.76 -17.23 -12.53
CA GLY A 65 17.74 -15.78 -12.73
C GLY A 65 18.02 -14.97 -11.45
N LEU A 66 17.73 -13.67 -11.50
CA LEU A 66 18.02 -12.75 -10.39
C LEU A 66 16.76 -12.16 -9.73
N ASN A 67 15.58 -12.37 -10.31
CA ASN A 67 14.32 -11.85 -9.78
C ASN A 67 13.72 -12.82 -8.77
N GLY A 68 13.18 -12.29 -7.68
CA GLY A 68 12.51 -13.12 -6.66
C GLY A 68 13.00 -12.83 -5.26
N PHE A 69 12.76 -13.78 -4.35
CA PHE A 69 13.06 -13.62 -2.93
C PHE A 69 14.50 -13.96 -2.58
N TRP A 70 15.10 -13.19 -1.68
CA TRP A 70 16.48 -13.36 -1.25
C TRP A 70 16.61 -13.21 0.26
N ALA A 71 17.48 -14.02 0.86
CA ALA A 71 17.84 -13.93 2.26
C ALA A 71 19.16 -13.18 2.43
N GLN A 72 19.19 -12.20 3.34
CA GLN A 72 20.41 -11.50 3.67
C GLN A 72 21.33 -12.38 4.53
N ALA A 73 22.58 -12.58 4.11
CA ALA A 73 23.48 -13.57 4.71
C ALA A 73 23.76 -13.38 6.22
N ARG A 74 23.64 -12.15 6.74
CA ARG A 74 23.96 -11.84 8.16
C ARG A 74 22.76 -11.87 9.10
N SER A 75 21.55 -11.61 8.58
CA SER A 75 20.36 -11.34 9.40
C SER A 75 19.20 -12.27 9.06
N ASN A 76 19.32 -13.09 8.01
CA ASN A 76 18.23 -13.88 7.43
C ASN A 76 16.98 -13.06 7.06
N ARG A 77 17.10 -11.73 6.97
CA ARG A 77 16.01 -10.87 6.51
C ARG A 77 15.70 -11.16 5.06
N CYS A 78 14.41 -11.24 4.77
CA CYS A 78 13.92 -11.55 3.44
C CYS A 78 13.67 -10.25 2.66
N ILE A 79 14.13 -10.22 1.42
CA ILE A 79 13.84 -9.14 0.48
C ILE A 79 13.29 -9.71 -0.82
N LEU A 80 12.54 -8.91 -1.56
CA LEU A 80 12.16 -9.20 -2.93
C LEU A 80 12.94 -8.28 -3.86
N ALA A 81 13.65 -8.84 -4.82
CA ALA A 81 14.40 -8.10 -5.81
C ALA A 81 13.73 -8.22 -7.19
N THR A 82 13.41 -7.09 -7.81
CA THR A 82 12.80 -7.03 -9.16
C THR A 82 13.62 -6.15 -10.09
N GLU A 83 13.95 -6.63 -11.28
CA GLU A 83 14.77 -5.94 -12.27
C GLU A 83 14.00 -4.74 -12.86
N VAL A 84 14.62 -3.56 -12.91
CA VAL A 84 13.92 -2.28 -13.22
C VAL A 84 14.17 -1.81 -14.65
N ASN A 85 15.19 -2.34 -15.32
CA ASN A 85 15.53 -2.01 -16.71
C ASN A 85 16.17 -3.23 -17.36
N SER A 86 15.38 -4.00 -18.11
CA SER A 86 15.86 -5.16 -18.86
C SER A 86 16.53 -4.74 -20.17
N ASN A 87 17.59 -3.95 -20.10
CA ASN A 87 18.48 -3.84 -21.26
C ASN A 87 19.22 -5.19 -21.38
N LEU A 88 18.69 -6.07 -22.22
CA LEU A 88 19.10 -7.47 -22.39
C LEU A 88 20.61 -7.67 -22.64
N HIS A 89 21.31 -6.62 -23.10
CA HIS A 89 22.73 -6.63 -23.40
C HIS A 89 23.65 -6.26 -22.21
N LEU A 90 23.08 -5.92 -21.04
CA LEU A 90 23.88 -5.61 -19.86
C LEU A 90 24.27 -6.89 -19.10
N ASP A 91 25.56 -6.98 -18.76
CA ASP A 91 26.11 -7.93 -17.79
C ASP A 91 25.24 -7.96 -16.53
N SER A 92 24.96 -9.16 -16.01
CA SER A 92 24.12 -9.38 -14.82
C SER A 92 24.60 -8.57 -13.61
N LYS A 93 25.90 -8.31 -13.52
CA LYS A 93 26.51 -7.47 -12.47
C LYS A 93 26.12 -5.99 -12.56
N LYS A 94 25.80 -5.50 -13.77
CA LYS A 94 25.44 -4.10 -14.06
C LYS A 94 23.93 -3.84 -14.02
N ARG A 95 23.11 -4.89 -13.95
CA ARG A 95 21.65 -4.80 -13.84
C ARG A 95 21.25 -4.13 -12.52
N MET A 96 20.14 -3.41 -12.56
CA MET A 96 19.58 -2.67 -11.43
C MET A 96 18.29 -3.34 -10.98
N PHE A 97 18.19 -3.57 -9.68
CA PHE A 97 17.05 -4.21 -9.04
C PHE A 97 16.42 -3.25 -8.05
N ARG A 98 15.10 -3.14 -8.08
CA ARG A 98 14.29 -2.54 -7.02
C ARG A 98 14.17 -3.57 -5.91
N VAL A 99 14.41 -3.13 -4.69
CA VAL A 99 14.33 -3.94 -3.48
C VAL A 99 13.06 -3.58 -2.73
N HIS A 100 12.21 -4.58 -2.54
CA HIS A 100 11.03 -4.50 -1.70
C HIS A 100 11.29 -5.23 -0.38
N ARG A 101 10.71 -4.71 0.70
CA ARG A 101 10.87 -5.21 2.07
C ARG A 101 9.50 -5.28 2.75
N PRO A 102 9.32 -6.16 3.74
CA PRO A 102 8.08 -6.21 4.51
C PRO A 102 7.82 -4.94 5.34
N THR A 103 8.90 -4.25 5.73
CA THR A 103 8.86 -3.09 6.62
C THR A 103 8.43 -1.80 5.92
N LEU A 104 8.06 -0.78 6.71
CA LEU A 104 7.84 0.58 6.22
C LEU A 104 9.00 1.05 5.33
N HIS A 105 8.71 1.42 4.09
CA HIS A 105 9.65 2.17 3.27
C HIS A 105 9.75 3.59 3.84
N THR A 106 10.61 3.77 4.85
CA THR A 106 10.85 5.07 5.49
C THR A 106 11.34 6.14 4.51
N SER A 107 11.88 5.74 3.35
CA SER A 107 12.17 6.62 2.24
C SER A 107 11.06 6.59 1.19
N LYS A 108 10.50 7.77 0.86
CA LYS A 108 9.69 7.99 -0.37
C LYS A 108 10.39 7.58 -1.67
N LYS A 109 11.68 7.21 -1.61
CA LYS A 109 12.49 6.76 -2.72
C LYS A 109 12.58 5.23 -2.71
N PRO A 110 12.30 4.56 -3.84
CA PRO A 110 12.55 3.12 -3.96
C PRO A 110 14.02 2.81 -3.68
N GLN A 111 14.28 1.71 -2.97
CA GLN A 111 15.64 1.24 -2.75
C GLN A 111 16.07 0.45 -3.98
N TYR A 112 17.21 0.81 -4.55
CA TYR A 112 17.79 0.10 -5.69
C TYR A 112 19.12 -0.55 -5.30
N ILE A 113 19.38 -1.73 -5.83
CA ILE A 113 20.63 -2.47 -5.67
C ILE A 113 21.14 -2.93 -7.03
N ARG A 114 22.47 -2.87 -7.21
CA ARG A 114 23.12 -3.47 -8.39
C ARG A 114 23.20 -4.98 -8.25
N GLY A 115 23.13 -5.71 -9.36
CA GLY A 115 23.22 -7.18 -9.38
C GLY A 115 24.45 -7.75 -8.68
N ALA A 116 25.62 -7.11 -8.84
CA ALA A 116 26.83 -7.51 -8.13
C ALA A 116 26.68 -7.44 -6.60
N ASN A 117 26.03 -6.40 -6.09
CA ASN A 117 25.81 -6.22 -4.65
C ASN A 117 24.71 -7.15 -4.12
N LEU A 118 23.70 -7.47 -4.94
CA LEU A 118 22.68 -8.45 -4.62
C LEU A 118 23.32 -9.83 -4.40
N LEU A 119 24.13 -10.28 -5.36
CA LEU A 119 24.86 -11.55 -5.30
C LEU A 119 25.87 -11.62 -4.15
N GLN A 120 26.50 -10.50 -3.80
CA GLN A 120 27.48 -10.46 -2.70
C GLN A 120 26.82 -10.55 -1.31
N ARG A 121 25.65 -9.94 -1.13
CA ARG A 121 25.05 -9.72 0.20
C ARG A 121 23.91 -10.68 0.52
N TYR A 122 23.34 -11.31 -0.50
CA TYR A 122 22.13 -12.10 -0.37
C TYR A 122 22.27 -13.45 -1.07
N SER A 123 21.56 -14.43 -0.54
CA SER A 123 21.41 -15.77 -1.13
C SER A 123 19.99 -15.94 -1.66
N PRO A 124 19.79 -16.52 -2.86
CA PRO A 124 18.47 -16.68 -3.43
C PRO A 124 17.66 -17.68 -2.61
N LEU A 125 16.44 -17.29 -2.22
CA LEU A 125 15.48 -18.19 -1.58
C LEU A 125 14.71 -18.92 -2.67
N ARG A 126 14.97 -20.23 -2.78
CA ARG A 126 14.28 -21.10 -3.75
C ARG A 126 13.07 -21.82 -3.18
N ASP A 127 12.98 -21.88 -1.86
CA ASP A 127 11.82 -22.37 -1.15
C ASP A 127 10.90 -21.19 -0.84
N LEU A 128 9.75 -21.13 -1.52
CA LEU A 128 8.77 -20.06 -1.34
C LEU A 128 8.09 -20.14 0.02
N ALA A 129 7.88 -21.32 0.59
CA ALA A 129 7.30 -21.45 1.92
C ALA A 129 8.23 -20.90 3.01
N LEU A 130 9.55 -21.11 2.83
CA LEU A 130 10.56 -20.47 3.68
C LEU A 130 10.57 -18.95 3.50
N ALA A 131 10.48 -18.47 2.26
CA ALA A 131 10.43 -17.04 1.98
C ALA A 131 9.21 -16.38 2.62
N GLU A 132 8.02 -16.98 2.49
CA GLU A 132 6.78 -16.53 3.12
C GLU A 132 6.93 -16.45 4.64
N ARG A 133 7.46 -17.50 5.27
CA ARG A 133 7.64 -17.54 6.72
C ARG A 133 8.58 -16.44 7.20
N LEU A 134 9.72 -16.23 6.52
CA LEU A 134 10.67 -15.17 6.88
C LEU A 134 10.08 -13.77 6.64
N TRP A 135 9.35 -13.59 5.55
CA TRP A 135 8.68 -12.34 5.23
C TRP A 135 7.63 -11.98 6.29
N ASN A 136 6.74 -12.91 6.62
CA ASN A 136 5.70 -12.72 7.61
C ASN A 136 6.28 -12.51 9.01
N ALA A 137 7.35 -13.24 9.38
CA ALA A 137 8.03 -13.02 10.66
C ALA A 137 8.54 -11.57 10.80
N GLU A 138 9.23 -11.03 9.79
CA GLU A 138 9.70 -9.64 9.80
C GLU A 138 8.54 -8.64 9.69
N TYR A 139 7.48 -8.97 8.94
CA TYR A 139 6.28 -8.15 8.82
C TYR A 139 5.55 -7.99 10.16
N GLU A 140 5.39 -9.07 10.91
CA GLU A 140 4.78 -9.04 12.25
C GLU A 140 5.68 -8.35 13.27
N GLU A 141 6.99 -8.63 13.28
CA GLU A 141 7.95 -7.97 14.17
C GLU A 141 7.93 -6.44 14.00
N THR A 142 7.69 -5.96 12.79
CA THR A 142 7.71 -4.53 12.48
C THR A 142 6.34 -3.85 12.54
N ALA A 143 5.28 -4.54 12.99
CA ALA A 143 3.91 -4.02 13.11
C ALA A 143 3.81 -2.62 13.74
N THR A 144 4.45 -2.41 14.89
CA THR A 144 4.43 -1.13 15.60
C THR A 144 5.13 -0.02 14.83
N SER A 145 6.20 -0.34 14.11
CA SER A 145 6.98 0.66 13.35
C SER A 145 6.40 0.99 11.97
N ARG A 146 5.63 0.05 11.39
CA ARG A 146 5.01 0.20 10.06
C ARG A 146 3.62 0.83 10.09
N THR A 147 2.99 0.81 11.24
CA THR A 147 1.64 1.35 11.44
C THR A 147 1.75 2.78 11.95
N GLN A 148 1.11 3.71 11.25
CA GLN A 148 1.13 5.13 11.59
C GLN A 148 -0.28 5.67 11.72
N GLN A 149 -0.51 6.51 12.72
CA GLN A 149 -1.74 7.27 12.82
C GLN A 149 -1.65 8.50 11.93
N VAL A 150 -2.60 8.66 11.01
CA VAL A 150 -2.71 9.81 10.12
C VAL A 150 -3.98 10.55 10.46
N HIS A 151 -3.85 11.85 10.71
CA HIS A 151 -4.98 12.73 10.99
C HIS A 151 -5.30 13.57 9.75
N LEU A 152 -6.52 13.45 9.26
CA LEU A 152 -7.01 14.23 8.13
C LEU A 152 -8.07 15.20 8.61
N LEU A 153 -7.87 16.50 8.34
CA LEU A 153 -8.89 17.51 8.50
C LEU A 153 -9.54 17.76 7.15
N CYS A 154 -10.77 17.27 6.98
CA CYS A 154 -11.57 17.56 5.81
C CYS A 154 -12.30 18.89 6.05
N GLY A 155 -12.00 19.88 5.20
CA GLY A 155 -12.66 21.19 5.25
C GLY A 155 -14.14 21.09 4.92
N ALA A 156 -14.89 22.15 5.25
CA ALA A 156 -16.32 22.38 5.04
C ALA A 156 -16.94 21.58 3.86
N VAL A 157 -17.31 20.32 4.10
CA VAL A 157 -18.08 19.52 3.16
C VAL A 157 -19.53 19.92 3.38
N LEU A 158 -20.13 20.54 2.37
CA LEU A 158 -21.58 20.75 2.36
C LEU A 158 -22.24 19.37 2.42
N PRO A 159 -23.11 19.10 3.41
CA PRO A 159 -23.89 17.86 3.45
C PRO A 159 -25.02 17.91 2.41
N VAL A 160 -24.68 18.19 1.14
CA VAL A 160 -25.63 18.33 0.02
C VAL A 160 -26.48 17.07 -0.09
N TRP A 161 -25.88 15.91 0.19
CA TRP A 161 -26.58 14.63 0.13
C TRP A 161 -27.67 14.47 1.20
N THR A 162 -27.44 15.03 2.39
CA THR A 162 -28.43 14.99 3.48
C THR A 162 -29.62 15.89 3.15
N ALA A 163 -29.35 17.10 2.64
CA ALA A 163 -30.39 18.02 2.17
C ALA A 163 -31.16 17.44 0.96
N LEU A 164 -30.48 16.82 0.00
CA LEU A 164 -31.12 16.16 -1.15
C LEU A 164 -32.01 14.99 -0.73
N ARG A 165 -31.58 14.16 0.23
CA ARG A 165 -32.41 13.07 0.78
C ARG A 165 -33.64 13.59 1.51
N GLU A 166 -33.52 14.70 2.25
CA GLU A 166 -34.67 15.34 2.89
C GLU A 166 -35.65 15.90 1.86
N VAL A 167 -35.17 16.54 0.79
CA VAL A 167 -35.99 17.01 -0.34
C VAL A 167 -36.69 15.84 -1.03
N GLN A 168 -35.99 14.73 -1.28
CA GLN A 168 -36.58 13.55 -1.92
C GLN A 168 -37.66 12.91 -1.03
N ARG A 169 -37.41 12.77 0.28
CA ARG A 169 -38.39 12.24 1.25
C ARG A 169 -39.62 13.13 1.38
N SER A 170 -39.43 14.44 1.39
CA SER A 170 -40.54 15.40 1.46
C SER A 170 -41.31 15.50 0.14
N SER A 171 -40.67 15.30 -1.01
CA SER A 171 -41.34 15.16 -2.31
C SER A 171 -42.22 13.91 -2.38
N ASN A 172 -41.70 12.75 -1.96
CA ASN A 172 -42.46 11.49 -1.97
C ASN A 172 -43.72 11.58 -1.08
N ARG A 173 -43.61 12.23 0.09
CA ARG A 173 -44.76 12.46 0.97
C ARG A 173 -45.83 13.37 0.37
N ARG A 174 -45.46 14.34 -0.50
CA ARG A 174 -46.44 15.19 -1.19
C ARG A 174 -47.16 14.46 -2.32
N SER A 175 -46.46 13.56 -3.02
CA SER A 175 -47.06 12.73 -4.09
C SER A 175 -48.09 11.74 -3.54
N GLU A 176 -47.85 11.15 -2.37
CA GLU A 176 -48.82 10.25 -1.72
C GLU A 176 -50.07 10.99 -1.23
N ALA A 177 -49.93 12.22 -0.71
CA ALA A 177 -51.06 13.03 -0.26
C ALA A 177 -51.95 13.56 -1.41
N SER A 178 -51.42 13.64 -2.64
CA SER A 178 -52.19 14.06 -3.83
C SER A 178 -52.98 12.93 -4.51
N LEU A 179 -52.74 11.67 -4.13
CA LEU A 179 -53.43 10.48 -4.68
C LEU A 179 -54.55 9.97 -3.76
N SER A 180 -54.77 10.61 -2.61
CA SER A 180 -55.84 10.31 -1.65
C SER A 180 -56.95 11.37 -1.68
N VAL A 181 -57.58 11.54 -2.84
CA VAL A 181 -58.85 12.29 -3.01
C VAL A 181 -59.83 11.40 -3.74
#